data_AF-A0A2M8WQU3-F1
#
_entry.id   AF-A0A2M8WQU3-F1
#
_cell.length_a   1.000
_cell.length_b   1.000
_cell.length_c   1.000
_cell.angle_alpha   90.00
_cell.angle_beta   90.00
_cell.angle_gamma   90.00
#
_symmetry.space_group_name_H-M   'P 1'
#
loop_
_entity.id
_entity.type
_entity.pdbx_description
1 polymer ?
#
loop_
_entity_poly.entity_id
_entity_poly.type
_entity_poly.pdbx_seq_one_letter_code
_entity_poly.pdbx_strand_id
1 'polypeptide(L)'
;MARLASRVEFENDLGETVKYVRHPRGLGLVSPRAVAHATADIAQTAYVETGARVGKDARVGKGSWVDHDAVVEDGAVVGSNVHVGAWSHLERGARVGRGARLGERVVVERGARVPDDAIVEAGTVVPRSRHTVLRRDEGERHHWGTAA
;
A
#
# COMPACT_ATOMS: atom_id res chain seq x y z
N MET A 1 19.93 -11.19 -24.55
CA MET A 1 19.20 -10.23 -23.71
C MET A 1 18.34 -11.02 -22.73
N ALA A 2 18.79 -11.17 -21.48
CA ALA A 2 18.06 -11.95 -20.48
C ALA A 2 16.72 -11.27 -20.18
N ARG A 3 15.62 -11.95 -20.49
CA ARG A 3 14.28 -11.53 -20.10
C ARG A 3 14.25 -11.63 -18.57
N LEU A 4 14.31 -10.49 -17.86
CA LEU A 4 14.12 -10.51 -16.40
C LEU A 4 12.82 -11.28 -16.16
N ALA A 5 12.89 -12.34 -15.34
CA ALA A 5 11.71 -13.10 -14.98
C ALA A 5 10.71 -12.12 -14.35
N SER A 6 9.69 -11.75 -15.11
CA SER A 6 8.68 -10.79 -14.65
C SER A 6 7.83 -11.40 -13.55
N ARG A 7 7.87 -12.73 -13.38
CA ARG A 7 7.11 -13.47 -12.38
C ARG A 7 8.01 -13.87 -11.21
N VAL A 8 7.51 -13.67 -10.00
CA VAL A 8 8.14 -14.10 -8.75
C VAL A 8 7.16 -15.03 -8.05
N GLU A 9 7.64 -16.17 -7.57
CA GLU A 9 6.81 -17.17 -6.89
C GLU A 9 7.25 -17.23 -5.43
N PHE A 10 6.28 -17.22 -4.52
CA PHE A 10 6.45 -17.35 -3.08
C PHE A 10 5.57 -18.50 -2.60
N GLU A 11 6.01 -19.23 -1.60
CA GLU A 11 5.18 -20.19 -0.89
C GLU A 11 4.66 -19.51 0.38
N ASN A 12 3.35 -19.59 0.64
CA ASN A 12 2.79 -19.12 1.91
C ASN A 12 2.88 -20.21 2.99
N ASP A 13 2.53 -19.87 4.23
CA ASP A 13 2.61 -20.82 5.37
C ASP A 13 1.66 -22.03 5.24
N LEU A 14 0.75 -21.99 4.26
CA LEU A 14 -0.16 -23.10 3.92
C LEU A 14 0.40 -24.01 2.82
N GLY A 15 1.62 -23.75 2.35
CA GLY A 15 2.26 -24.48 1.25
C GLY A 15 1.73 -24.08 -0.14
N GLU A 16 0.94 -23.00 -0.23
CA GLU A 16 0.38 -22.54 -1.50
C GLU A 16 1.37 -21.62 -2.21
N THR A 17 1.56 -21.86 -3.51
CA THR A 17 2.39 -20.98 -4.34
C THR A 17 1.62 -19.73 -4.77
N VAL A 18 1.96 -18.58 -4.19
CA VAL A 18 1.51 -17.27 -4.62
C VAL A 18 2.47 -16.71 -5.67
N LYS A 19 1.93 -16.16 -6.76
CA LYS A 19 2.72 -15.70 -7.89
C LYS A 19 2.51 -14.22 -8.08
N TYR A 20 3.55 -13.42 -8.02
CA TYR A 20 3.55 -11.98 -8.26
C TYR A 20 4.19 -11.63 -9.60
N VAL A 21 3.86 -10.46 -10.13
CA VAL A 21 4.50 -9.88 -11.31
C VAL A 21 5.22 -8.59 -10.93
N ARG A 22 6.42 -8.38 -11.48
CA ARG A 22 7.18 -7.15 -11.34
C ARG A 22 6.52 -6.03 -12.13
N HIS A 23 6.14 -4.95 -11.45
CA HIS A 23 5.63 -3.75 -12.10
C HIS A 23 6.69 -3.14 -13.03
N PRO A 24 6.35 -2.67 -14.26
CA PRO A 24 7.32 -2.12 -15.21
C PRO A 24 8.09 -0.91 -14.69
N ARG A 25 7.54 -0.18 -13.72
CA ARG A 25 8.18 0.95 -13.04
C ARG A 25 8.32 0.65 -11.56
N GLY A 26 9.54 0.80 -11.05
CA GLY A 26 9.91 0.56 -9.66
C GLY A 26 10.12 -0.92 -9.30
N LEU A 27 9.65 -1.86 -10.13
CA LEU A 27 9.80 -3.31 -9.97
C LEU A 27 9.08 -3.89 -8.74
N GLY A 28 8.08 -3.22 -8.19
CA GLY A 28 7.27 -3.75 -7.08
C GLY A 28 6.53 -5.04 -7.43
N LEU A 29 6.13 -5.79 -6.41
CA LEU A 29 5.43 -7.06 -6.54
C LEU A 29 3.93 -6.81 -6.61
N VAL A 30 3.33 -7.14 -7.74
CA VAL A 30 1.89 -6.92 -7.98
C VAL A 30 1.21 -8.27 -8.18
N SER A 31 0.17 -8.54 -7.40
CA SER A 31 -0.63 -9.75 -7.54
C SER A 31 -1.26 -9.80 -8.94
N PRO A 32 -1.40 -10.96 -9.59
CA PRO A 32 -1.97 -11.07 -10.95
C PRO A 32 -3.44 -10.66 -11.01
N ARG A 33 -4.11 -10.59 -9.85
CA ARG A 33 -5.49 -10.11 -9.70
C ARG A 33 -5.59 -8.65 -9.25
N ALA A 34 -4.45 -7.99 -9.03
CA ALA A 34 -4.40 -6.56 -8.80
C ALA A 34 -4.34 -5.80 -10.14
N VAL A 35 -4.73 -4.53 -10.12
CA VAL A 35 -4.61 -3.63 -11.27
C VAL A 35 -3.69 -2.49 -10.90
N ALA A 36 -2.51 -2.42 -11.51
CA ALA A 36 -1.59 -1.29 -11.36
C ALA A 36 -1.40 -0.60 -12.71
N HIS A 37 -1.63 0.71 -12.75
CA HIS A 37 -1.41 1.49 -13.96
C HIS A 37 0.06 1.53 -14.33
N ALA A 38 0.41 1.37 -15.61
CA ALA A 38 1.79 1.27 -16.08
C ALA A 38 2.70 2.46 -15.72
N THR A 39 2.12 3.64 -15.45
CA THR A 39 2.88 4.83 -15.02
C THR A 39 3.01 4.99 -13.50
N ALA A 40 2.31 4.17 -12.71
CA ALA A 40 2.49 4.14 -11.26
C ALA A 40 3.94 3.76 -10.93
N ASP A 41 4.49 4.33 -9.87
CA ASP A 41 5.82 3.97 -9.38
C ASP A 41 5.68 3.12 -8.12
N ILE A 42 5.88 1.81 -8.29
CA ILE A 42 5.73 0.84 -7.20
C ILE A 42 7.11 0.29 -6.89
N ALA A 43 7.66 0.68 -5.74
CA ALA A 43 9.03 0.35 -5.38
C ALA A 43 9.27 -1.16 -5.27
N GLN A 44 10.51 -1.60 -5.52
CA GLN A 44 10.88 -3.02 -5.67
C GLN A 44 10.46 -3.94 -4.52
N THR A 45 10.40 -3.40 -3.31
CA THR A 45 10.04 -4.12 -2.08
C THR A 45 8.61 -3.81 -1.61
N ALA A 46 7.82 -3.13 -2.42
CA ALA A 46 6.40 -2.90 -2.16
C ALA A 46 5.56 -4.07 -2.69
N TYR A 47 4.48 -4.36 -1.98
CA TYR A 47 3.52 -5.40 -2.30
C TYR A 47 2.16 -4.77 -2.62
N VAL A 48 1.51 -5.26 -3.67
CA VAL A 48 0.14 -4.91 -4.04
C VAL A 48 -0.66 -6.19 -4.16
N GLU A 49 -1.59 -6.37 -3.24
CA GLU A 49 -2.33 -7.61 -3.05
C GLU A 49 -3.49 -7.80 -4.02
N THR A 50 -4.04 -9.01 -4.03
CA THR A 50 -5.19 -9.38 -4.86
C THR A 50 -6.34 -8.37 -4.76
N GLY A 51 -6.96 -8.02 -5.90
CA GLY A 51 -8.08 -7.07 -5.94
C GLY A 51 -7.69 -5.59 -5.78
N ALA A 52 -6.51 -5.29 -5.25
CA ALA A 52 -6.07 -3.91 -5.05
C ALA A 52 -5.87 -3.17 -6.38
N ARG A 53 -6.07 -1.84 -6.35
CA ARG A 53 -5.98 -0.96 -7.53
C ARG A 53 -5.03 0.20 -7.27
N VAL A 54 -4.05 0.39 -8.15
CA VAL A 54 -3.09 1.50 -8.11
C VAL A 54 -3.21 2.33 -9.37
N GLY A 55 -3.63 3.59 -9.21
CA GLY A 55 -3.96 4.53 -10.25
C GLY A 55 -2.76 5.13 -10.98
N LYS A 56 -3.06 5.96 -11.97
CA LYS A 56 -2.07 6.65 -12.81
C LYS A 56 -1.18 7.56 -11.98
N ASP A 57 0.13 7.47 -12.18
CA ASP A 57 1.14 8.32 -11.52
C ASP A 57 1.13 8.26 -9.98
N ALA A 58 0.42 7.29 -9.40
CA ALA A 58 0.48 6.99 -7.98
C ALA A 58 1.87 6.45 -7.60
N ARG A 59 2.26 6.62 -6.34
CA ARG A 59 3.56 6.16 -5.82
C ARG A 59 3.36 5.29 -4.60
N VAL A 60 4.04 4.14 -4.59
CA VAL A 60 4.08 3.22 -3.45
C VAL A 60 5.53 3.02 -3.02
N GLY A 61 5.85 3.51 -1.82
CA GLY A 61 7.20 3.49 -1.26
C GLY A 61 7.72 2.08 -0.93
N LYS A 62 9.03 2.00 -0.71
CA LYS A 62 9.73 0.74 -0.38
C LYS A 62 9.17 0.13 0.90
N GLY A 63 9.00 -1.19 0.91
CA GLY A 63 8.52 -1.93 2.09
C GLY A 63 7.06 -1.68 2.44
N SER A 64 6.30 -0.99 1.57
CA SER A 64 4.89 -0.72 1.79
C SER A 64 4.02 -1.86 1.26
N TRP A 65 2.91 -2.09 1.94
CA TRP A 65 1.93 -3.12 1.62
C TRP A 65 0.59 -2.45 1.33
N VAL A 66 0.12 -2.58 0.09
CA VAL A 66 -1.24 -2.24 -0.31
C VAL A 66 -2.07 -3.50 -0.27
N ASP A 67 -2.89 -3.63 0.77
CA ASP A 67 -3.62 -4.86 1.09
C ASP A 67 -4.81 -5.09 0.14
N HIS A 68 -5.43 -6.26 0.27
CA HIS A 68 -6.42 -6.73 -0.67
C HIS A 68 -7.58 -5.74 -0.83
N ASP A 69 -7.98 -5.57 -2.08
CA ASP A 69 -9.07 -4.68 -2.48
C ASP A 69 -8.91 -3.19 -2.08
N ALA A 70 -7.74 -2.77 -1.60
CA ALA A 70 -7.46 -1.36 -1.36
C ALA A 70 -7.33 -0.58 -2.68
N VAL A 71 -7.72 0.69 -2.66
CA VAL A 71 -7.69 1.60 -3.81
C VAL A 71 -6.73 2.75 -3.52
N VAL A 72 -5.67 2.85 -4.32
CA VAL A 72 -4.75 3.99 -4.36
C VAL A 72 -5.01 4.75 -5.65
N GLU A 73 -5.74 5.86 -5.58
CA GLU A 73 -6.10 6.65 -6.76
C GLU A 73 -4.89 7.35 -7.40
N ASP A 74 -5.13 7.90 -8.59
CA ASP A 74 -4.15 8.65 -9.36
C ASP A 74 -3.40 9.69 -8.52
N GLY A 75 -2.08 9.72 -8.69
CA GLY A 75 -1.20 10.70 -8.05
C GLY A 75 -1.18 10.65 -6.51
N ALA A 76 -1.87 9.70 -5.87
CA ALA A 76 -1.72 9.46 -4.44
C ALA A 76 -0.29 8.98 -4.14
N VAL A 77 0.22 9.34 -2.97
CA VAL A 77 1.58 9.01 -2.53
C VAL A 77 1.51 8.23 -1.23
N VAL A 78 1.97 6.99 -1.28
CA VAL A 78 2.19 6.13 -0.12
C VAL A 78 3.69 6.17 0.17
N GLY A 79 4.06 6.63 1.36
CA GLY A 79 5.43 6.65 1.87
C GLY A 79 6.04 5.24 1.99
N SER A 80 7.29 5.16 2.43
CA SER A 80 7.95 3.87 2.69
C SER A 80 7.43 3.21 3.95
N ASN A 81 7.44 1.87 4.01
CA ASN A 81 7.03 1.06 5.16
C ASN A 81 5.61 1.37 5.65
N VAL A 82 4.70 1.68 4.72
CA VAL A 82 3.30 1.94 5.04
C VAL A 82 2.48 0.67 4.86
N HIS A 83 1.59 0.40 5.80
CA HIS A 83 0.53 -0.59 5.60
C HIS A 83 -0.78 0.13 5.27
N VAL A 84 -1.33 -0.13 4.09
CA VAL A 84 -2.66 0.34 3.67
C VAL A 84 -3.61 -0.85 3.81
N GLY A 85 -4.39 -0.86 4.90
CA GLY A 85 -5.27 -1.99 5.22
C GLY A 85 -6.35 -2.24 4.18
N ALA A 86 -6.89 -3.46 4.20
CA ALA A 86 -7.85 -3.94 3.22
C ALA A 86 -9.06 -3.00 3.04
N TRP A 87 -9.56 -2.92 1.80
CA TRP A 87 -10.68 -2.04 1.43
C TRP A 87 -10.49 -0.54 1.68
N SER A 88 -9.29 -0.09 2.04
CA SER A 88 -9.02 1.34 2.23
C SER A 88 -8.98 2.08 0.89
N HIS A 89 -9.35 3.34 0.91
CA HIS A 89 -9.41 4.20 -0.27
C HIS A 89 -8.57 5.46 -0.05
N LEU A 90 -7.43 5.53 -0.72
CA LEU A 90 -6.61 6.73 -0.82
C LEU A 90 -7.02 7.50 -2.06
N GLU A 91 -7.77 8.58 -1.87
CA GLU A 91 -8.28 9.38 -2.98
C GLU A 91 -7.17 10.16 -3.71
N ARG A 92 -7.50 10.71 -4.88
CA ARG A 92 -6.55 11.42 -5.75
C ARG A 92 -5.67 12.41 -4.98
N GLY A 93 -4.37 12.24 -5.10
CA GLY A 93 -3.38 13.14 -4.48
C GLY A 93 -3.31 13.08 -2.95
N ALA A 94 -3.98 12.13 -2.29
CA ALA A 94 -3.76 11.80 -0.90
C ALA A 94 -2.28 11.49 -0.63
N ARG A 95 -1.80 11.81 0.56
CA ARG A 95 -0.40 11.58 0.95
C ARG A 95 -0.34 10.87 2.29
N VAL A 96 0.22 9.67 2.29
CA VAL A 96 0.43 8.87 3.49
C VAL A 96 1.91 8.90 3.85
N GLY A 97 2.22 9.39 5.05
CA GLY A 97 3.57 9.50 5.57
C GLY A 97 4.26 8.14 5.73
N ARG A 98 5.59 8.16 5.79
CA ARG A 98 6.42 6.97 5.99
C ARG A 98 6.05 6.29 7.31
N GLY A 99 6.02 4.97 7.34
CA GLY A 99 5.80 4.19 8.57
C GLY A 99 4.37 4.20 9.09
N ALA A 100 3.46 4.91 8.42
CA ALA A 100 2.06 4.95 8.82
C ALA A 100 1.37 3.59 8.66
N ARG A 101 0.38 3.33 9.51
CA ARG A 101 -0.43 2.11 9.50
C ARG A 101 -1.89 2.50 9.42
N LEU A 102 -2.53 2.18 8.30
CA LEU A 102 -3.96 2.38 8.10
C LEU A 102 -4.66 1.04 8.37
N GLY A 103 -5.64 1.04 9.27
CA GLY A 103 -6.55 -0.09 9.44
C GLY A 103 -7.41 -0.32 8.20
N GLU A 104 -8.27 -1.33 8.25
CA GLU A 104 -9.20 -1.64 7.17
C GLU A 104 -10.19 -0.50 6.91
N ARG A 105 -10.66 -0.36 5.67
CA ARG A 105 -11.74 0.59 5.28
C ARG A 105 -11.44 2.04 5.65
N VAL A 106 -10.16 2.43 5.75
CA VAL A 106 -9.77 3.82 5.95
C VAL A 106 -9.98 4.60 4.65
N VAL A 107 -10.54 5.80 4.75
CA VAL A 107 -10.64 6.73 3.61
C VAL A 107 -9.70 7.90 3.86
N VAL A 108 -8.72 8.11 2.98
CA VAL A 108 -7.90 9.32 2.98
C VAL A 108 -8.37 10.21 1.86
N GLU A 109 -9.04 11.30 2.23
CA GLU A 109 -9.68 12.19 1.26
C GLU A 109 -8.67 12.85 0.30
N ARG A 110 -9.20 13.35 -0.81
CA ARG A 110 -8.44 14.01 -1.88
C ARG A 110 -7.51 15.10 -1.34
N GLY A 111 -6.22 14.85 -1.49
CA GLY A 111 -5.17 15.78 -1.05
C GLY A 111 -4.99 15.87 0.47
N ALA A 112 -5.67 15.04 1.26
CA ALA A 112 -5.43 14.88 2.68
C ALA A 112 -4.06 14.28 2.95
N ARG A 113 -3.58 14.48 4.18
CA ARG A 113 -2.24 14.06 4.61
C ARG A 113 -2.34 13.26 5.90
N VAL A 114 -1.82 12.04 5.86
CA VAL A 114 -1.53 11.23 7.05
C VAL A 114 -0.07 11.46 7.43
N PRO A 115 0.25 11.85 8.67
CA PRO A 115 1.64 12.04 9.12
C PRO A 115 2.47 10.76 9.08
N ASP A 116 3.79 10.93 9.17
CA ASP A 116 4.71 9.82 9.36
C ASP A 116 4.43 9.09 10.69
N ASP A 117 4.62 7.77 10.68
CA ASP A 117 4.42 6.85 11.81
C ASP A 117 3.02 6.92 12.46
N ALA A 118 2.04 7.53 11.79
CA ALA A 118 0.68 7.63 12.29
C ALA A 118 -0.04 6.27 12.25
N ILE A 119 -0.86 6.01 13.26
CA ILE A 119 -1.79 4.88 13.28
C ILE A 119 -3.18 5.45 13.02
N VAL A 120 -3.85 4.90 12.00
CA VAL A 120 -5.21 5.30 11.63
C VAL A 120 -6.11 4.10 11.84
N GLU A 121 -7.07 4.25 12.74
CA GLU A 121 -8.00 3.18 13.10
C GLU A 121 -8.87 2.77 11.92
N ALA A 122 -9.29 1.50 11.90
CA ALA A 122 -10.16 0.98 10.85
C ALA A 122 -11.47 1.79 10.74
N GLY A 123 -11.94 2.01 9.52
CA GLY A 123 -13.15 2.79 9.22
C GLY A 123 -12.99 4.31 9.37
N THR A 124 -11.80 4.80 9.74
CA THR A 124 -11.56 6.25 9.87
C THR A 124 -11.57 6.95 8.52
N VAL A 125 -12.21 8.12 8.47
CA VAL A 125 -12.06 9.09 7.38
C VAL A 125 -11.05 10.15 7.80
N VAL A 126 -9.97 10.29 7.03
CA VAL A 126 -8.94 11.33 7.22
C VAL A 126 -9.28 12.49 6.28
N PRO A 127 -9.86 13.58 6.81
CA PRO A 127 -10.31 14.67 5.96
C PRO A 127 -9.15 15.52 5.48
N ARG A 128 -9.38 16.26 4.39
CA ARG A 128 -8.45 17.32 3.95
C ARG A 128 -8.52 18.50 4.93
N SER A 129 -7.73 18.46 6.00
CA SER A 129 -7.67 19.54 6.99
C SER A 129 -6.32 20.29 6.96
N ARG A 130 -6.31 21.52 7.47
CA ARG A 130 -5.06 22.26 7.76
C ARG A 130 -4.38 21.81 9.06
N HIS A 131 -5.05 20.97 9.86
CA HIS A 131 -4.67 20.61 11.22
C HIS A 131 -5.15 19.18 11.56
N THR A 132 -4.56 18.15 10.96
CA THR A 132 -4.94 16.77 11.32
C THR A 132 -4.05 16.31 12.49
N VAL A 133 -4.65 16.12 13.67
CA VAL A 133 -4.01 15.44 14.81
C VAL A 133 -4.46 13.98 14.76
N LEU A 134 -3.58 13.08 14.35
CA LEU A 134 -3.76 11.64 14.51
C LEU A 134 -3.01 11.25 15.78
N ARG A 135 -3.67 10.55 16.70
CA ARG A 135 -3.05 10.12 17.96
C ARG A 135 -1.90 9.15 17.65
N ARG A 136 -0.75 9.41 18.28
CA ARG A 136 0.32 8.42 18.43
C ARG A 136 -0.13 7.47 19.53
N ASP A 137 -0.59 6.28 19.18
CA ASP A 137 -0.79 5.25 20.19
C ASP A 137 0.55 4.57 20.45
N GLU A 138 1.12 4.90 21.61
CA GLU A 138 2.25 4.18 22.18
C GLU A 138 1.74 2.88 22.78
N GLY A 139 1.83 1.80 22.01
CA GLY A 139 1.86 0.45 22.56
C GLY A 139 0.69 -0.42 22.16
N GLU A 140 0.85 -1.12 21.03
CA GLU A 140 0.54 -2.55 20.96
C GLU A 140 1.40 -3.15 19.85
N ARG A 141 2.24 -4.13 20.22
CA ARG A 141 2.99 -4.93 19.25
C ARG A 141 1.97 -5.86 18.58
N HIS A 142 1.24 -5.34 17.61
CA HIS A 142 0.52 -6.18 16.66
C HIS A 142 1.58 -6.96 15.90
N HIS A 143 1.65 -8.25 16.22
CA HIS A 143 2.49 -9.24 15.59
C HIS A 143 1.94 -9.43 14.17
N TRP A 144 2.42 -8.64 13.21
CA TRP A 144 2.18 -8.92 11.81
C TRP A 144 3.01 -10.16 11.50
N GLY A 145 2.32 -11.28 11.28
CA GLY A 145 2.94 -12.57 11.04
C GLY A 145 4.07 -12.45 10.02
N THR A 146 5.26 -12.82 10.47
CA THR A 146 6.34 -13.23 9.59
C THR A 146 5.86 -14.51 8.90
N ALA A 147 5.50 -14.43 7.62
CA ALA A 147 5.71 -15.57 6.75
C ALA A 147 7.21 -15.55 6.40
N ALA A 148 7.91 -16.57 6.92
CA ALA A 148 9.36 -16.86 6.90
C ALA A 148 10.26 -16.12 7.92
#